data_AF-A0A7S0E447-F1
#
_entry.id   AF-A0A7S0E447-F1
#
_cell.length_a   1.000
_cell.length_b   1.000
_cell.length_c   1.000
_cell.angle_alpha   90.00
_cell.angle_beta   90.00
_cell.angle_gamma   90.00
#
_symmetry.space_group_name_H-M   'P 1'
#
loop_
_entity.id
_entity.type
_entity.pdbx_description
1 polymer ?
#
loop_
_entity_poly.entity_id
_entity_poly.type
_entity_poly.pdbx_seq_one_letter_code
_entity_poly.pdbx_strand_id
1 'polypeptide(L)'
;MPLPAAGALAPPAGLSFSAMPSPAEVGCTEAALADSIGDPRGVMPFPGGEAAALKRLQHYLWDSDALATYFETRNGMLGADYSSKFAPWLAHGCLSPRQVAAECAAYEGKRVKNKSTYWMVFELIWRDYYRVYCAKHGRAVFKEGGPVASHQSWRTDPQLLQRWKEGTLGVPLVDANMRELA
;
A
#
# COMPACT_ATOMS: atom_id res chain seq x y z
N MET A 1 -21.76 -8.85 4.30
CA MET A 1 -22.54 -7.72 4.83
C MET A 1 -22.09 -6.46 4.12
N PRO A 2 -23.01 -5.61 3.61
CA PRO A 2 -22.65 -4.31 3.07
C PRO A 2 -21.95 -3.48 4.16
N LEU A 3 -20.97 -2.67 3.76
CA LEU A 3 -20.37 -1.72 4.69
C LEU A 3 -21.39 -0.62 5.04
N PRO A 4 -21.34 -0.09 6.29
CA PRO A 4 -22.15 1.06 6.66
C PRO A 4 -21.82 2.26 5.77
N ALA A 5 -22.83 3.08 5.47
CA ALA A 5 -22.65 4.31 4.72
C ALA A 5 -21.69 5.27 5.43
N ALA A 6 -21.07 6.18 4.68
CA ALA A 6 -20.21 7.22 5.25
C ALA A 6 -20.96 7.99 6.36
N GLY A 7 -20.35 8.11 7.54
CA GLY A 7 -20.96 8.74 8.71
C GLY A 7 -21.95 7.87 9.50
N ALA A 8 -22.26 6.65 9.07
CA ALA A 8 -23.20 5.78 9.78
C ALA A 8 -22.58 5.02 10.97
N LEU A 9 -21.25 5.06 11.12
CA LEU A 9 -20.56 4.49 12.28
C LEU A 9 -20.53 5.53 13.41
N ALA A 10 -21.26 5.25 14.49
CA ALA A 10 -21.08 5.97 15.73
C ALA A 10 -19.67 5.67 16.32
N PRO A 11 -19.02 6.64 16.96
CA PRO A 11 -17.79 6.35 17.69
C PRO A 11 -18.08 5.35 18.82
N PRO A 12 -17.09 4.53 19.24
CA PRO A 12 -17.26 3.64 20.38
C PRO A 12 -17.66 4.42 21.63
N ALA A 13 -18.43 3.81 22.53
CA ALA A 13 -18.87 4.44 23.76
C ALA A 13 -17.69 5.05 24.55
N GLY A 14 -17.80 6.33 24.91
CA GLY A 14 -16.73 7.07 25.61
C GLY A 14 -15.70 7.73 24.71
N LEU A 15 -15.77 7.55 23.39
CA LEU A 15 -14.95 8.27 22.41
C LEU A 15 -15.82 9.23 21.62
N SER A 16 -15.27 10.41 21.31
CA SER A 16 -15.87 11.35 20.38
C SER A 16 -14.90 11.58 19.22
N PHE A 17 -15.42 11.58 17.98
CA PHE A 17 -14.62 12.03 16.84
C PHE A 17 -14.23 13.51 16.95
N SER A 18 -14.91 14.30 17.78
CA SER A 18 -14.52 15.68 18.10
C SER A 18 -13.24 15.79 18.91
N ALA A 19 -12.73 14.68 19.46
CA ALA A 19 -11.45 14.62 20.18
C ALA A 19 -10.28 14.24 19.26
N MET A 20 -10.52 14.02 17.97
CA MET A 20 -9.43 13.83 17.01
C MET A 20 -8.75 15.18 16.77
N PRO A 21 -7.41 15.26 16.84
CA PRO A 21 -6.72 16.48 16.51
C PRO A 21 -6.97 16.83 15.04
N SER A 22 -7.21 18.11 14.78
CA SER A 22 -7.20 18.67 13.43
C SER A 22 -5.84 18.44 12.76
N PRO A 23 -5.78 18.43 11.42
CA PRO A 23 -4.51 18.32 10.70
C PRO A 23 -3.47 19.34 11.17
N ALA A 24 -3.90 20.58 11.46
CA ALA A 24 -3.02 21.62 11.98
C ALA A 24 -2.41 21.27 13.36
N GLU A 25 -3.19 20.65 14.25
CA GLU A 25 -2.74 20.23 15.59
C GLU A 25 -1.71 19.08 15.55
N VAL A 26 -1.65 18.32 14.45
CA VAL A 26 -0.61 17.30 14.22
C VAL A 26 0.51 17.76 13.27
N GLY A 27 0.58 19.07 12.97
CA GLY A 27 1.62 19.64 12.12
C GLY A 27 1.39 19.46 10.61
N CYS A 28 0.24 18.92 10.19
CA CYS A 28 -0.19 18.89 8.79
C CYS A 28 -0.88 20.21 8.43
N THR A 29 -0.10 21.18 7.96
CA THR A 29 -0.63 22.44 7.43
C THR A 29 -1.25 22.24 6.05
N GLU A 30 -2.20 23.10 5.66
CA GLU A 30 -2.74 23.08 4.29
C GLU A 30 -1.64 23.30 3.24
N ALA A 31 -0.61 24.08 3.55
CA ALA A 31 0.56 24.24 2.70
C ALA A 31 1.32 22.91 2.53
N ALA A 32 1.54 22.14 3.59
CA ALA A 32 2.20 20.83 3.51
C ALA A 32 1.37 19.79 2.74
N LEU A 33 0.04 19.90 2.77
CA LEU A 33 -0.87 19.08 1.97
C LEU A 33 -0.93 19.55 0.49
N ALA A 34 -0.83 20.85 0.25
CA ALA A 34 -0.82 21.43 -1.09
C ALA A 34 0.52 21.18 -1.83
N ASP A 35 1.63 21.09 -1.10
CA ASP A 35 2.96 20.75 -1.62
C ASP A 35 3.10 19.26 -1.94
N SER A 36 2.08 18.44 -1.67
CA SER A 36 2.05 17.02 -2.06
C SER A 36 1.81 16.81 -3.57
N ILE A 37 2.28 17.74 -4.40
CA ILE A 37 2.33 17.59 -5.85
C ILE A 37 3.20 16.36 -6.11
N GLY A 38 2.63 15.34 -6.74
CA GLY A 38 3.28 14.04 -6.90
C GLY A 38 4.70 14.17 -7.46
N ASP A 39 5.64 13.46 -6.86
CA ASP A 39 7.03 13.47 -7.32
C ASP A 39 7.10 12.85 -8.72
N PRO A 40 7.72 13.52 -9.71
CA PRO A 40 7.81 12.99 -11.08
C PRO A 40 8.62 11.70 -11.19
N ARG A 41 9.42 11.35 -10.17
CA ARG A 41 10.14 10.07 -10.08
C ARG A 41 9.22 8.91 -9.72
N GLY A 42 8.08 9.19 -9.07
CA GLY A 42 7.11 8.18 -8.67
C GLY A 42 6.28 7.66 -9.85
N VAL A 43 5.85 6.41 -9.77
CA VAL A 43 5.03 5.76 -10.81
C VAL A 43 3.69 6.46 -11.10
N MET A 44 3.11 7.10 -10.08
CA MET A 44 1.89 7.89 -10.17
C MET A 44 1.75 8.77 -8.91
N PRO A 45 0.95 9.86 -8.95
CA PRO A 45 0.56 10.54 -7.73
C PRO A 45 -0.32 9.64 -6.86
N PHE A 46 -0.19 9.77 -5.53
CA PHE A 46 -1.00 9.07 -4.53
C PHE A 46 -1.81 10.07 -3.67
N PRO A 47 -2.90 10.66 -4.19
CA PRO A 47 -3.76 11.51 -3.37
C PRO A 47 -4.33 10.71 -2.19
N GLY A 48 -4.28 11.30 -0.99
CA GLY A 48 -4.83 10.66 0.21
C GLY A 48 -6.36 10.53 0.19
N GLY A 49 -6.88 9.73 1.11
CA GLY A 49 -8.32 9.63 1.38
C GLY A 49 -9.07 8.53 0.62
N GLU A 50 -10.26 8.21 1.12
CA GLU A 50 -11.14 7.15 0.59
C GLU A 50 -11.60 7.43 -0.84
N ALA A 51 -11.95 8.68 -1.17
CA ALA A 51 -12.40 9.04 -2.52
C ALA A 51 -11.34 8.71 -3.58
N ALA A 52 -10.06 9.02 -3.31
CA ALA A 52 -8.96 8.68 -4.19
C ALA A 52 -8.74 7.15 -4.28
N ALA A 53 -8.86 6.44 -3.15
CA ALA A 53 -8.77 4.98 -3.10
C ALA A 53 -9.84 4.30 -3.96
N LEU A 54 -11.10 4.73 -3.85
CA LEU A 54 -12.23 4.20 -4.62
C LEU A 54 -12.07 4.52 -6.11
N LYS A 55 -11.58 5.70 -6.46
CA LYS A 55 -11.25 6.04 -7.85
C LYS A 55 -10.16 5.13 -8.41
N ARG A 56 -9.13 4.80 -7.64
CA ARG A 56 -8.08 3.86 -8.08
C ARG A 56 -8.61 2.43 -8.21
N LEU A 57 -9.47 1.98 -7.29
CA LEU A 57 -10.13 0.68 -7.37
C LEU A 57 -10.99 0.58 -8.64
N GLN A 58 -11.81 1.61 -8.89
CA GLN A 58 -12.65 1.73 -10.08
C GLN A 58 -11.81 1.68 -11.36
N HIS A 59 -10.77 2.51 -11.44
CA HIS A 59 -9.87 2.53 -12.59
C HIS A 59 -9.27 1.16 -12.86
N TYR A 60 -8.65 0.55 -11.84
CA TYR A 60 -7.84 -0.65 -12.02
C TYR A 60 -8.68 -1.90 -12.35
N LEU A 61 -9.85 -2.06 -11.73
CA LEU A 61 -10.73 -3.19 -11.99
C LEU A 61 -11.57 -2.94 -13.24
N TRP A 62 -12.20 -1.78 -13.33
CA TRP A 62 -13.30 -1.57 -14.25
C TRP A 62 -12.90 -0.73 -15.46
N ASP A 63 -12.24 0.41 -15.29
CA ASP A 63 -12.03 1.32 -16.41
C ASP A 63 -10.89 0.83 -17.34
N SER A 64 -9.80 0.30 -16.78
CA SER A 64 -8.65 -0.20 -17.55
C SER A 64 -8.66 -1.71 -17.79
N ASP A 65 -9.54 -2.44 -17.10
CA ASP A 65 -9.60 -3.91 -17.13
C ASP A 65 -8.29 -4.61 -16.71
N ALA A 66 -7.39 -3.91 -16.01
CA ALA A 66 -6.05 -4.39 -15.66
C ALA A 66 -6.06 -5.61 -14.71
N LEU A 67 -7.15 -5.82 -13.96
CA LEU A 67 -7.30 -7.01 -13.13
C LEU A 67 -7.27 -8.31 -13.97
N ALA A 68 -7.74 -8.30 -15.22
CA ALA A 68 -7.76 -9.48 -16.09
C ALA A 68 -6.37 -10.11 -16.29
N THR A 69 -5.33 -9.28 -16.28
CA THR A 69 -3.93 -9.65 -16.60
C THR A 69 -2.98 -9.43 -15.42
N TYR A 70 -3.53 -9.27 -14.21
CA TYR A 70 -2.74 -9.00 -13.01
C TYR A 70 -1.66 -10.06 -12.74
N PHE A 71 -1.94 -11.35 -12.95
CA PHE A 71 -0.97 -12.41 -12.68
C PHE A 71 0.29 -12.27 -13.55
N GLU A 72 0.12 -11.87 -14.80
CA GLU A 72 1.19 -11.69 -15.78
C GLU A 72 1.95 -10.38 -15.56
N THR A 73 1.26 -9.33 -15.15
CA THR A 73 1.79 -7.96 -15.10
C THR A 73 2.39 -7.57 -13.74
N ARG A 74 2.00 -8.23 -12.63
CA ARG A 74 2.36 -7.85 -11.25
C ARG A 74 3.85 -7.68 -10.94
N ASN A 75 4.73 -8.30 -11.74
CA ASN A 75 6.19 -8.19 -11.58
C ASN A 75 6.81 -7.07 -12.43
N GLY A 76 6.00 -6.25 -13.09
CA GLY A 76 6.45 -5.04 -13.76
C GLY A 76 7.04 -4.02 -12.78
N MET A 77 7.74 -3.02 -13.33
CA MET A 77 8.36 -1.94 -12.55
C MET A 77 8.10 -0.56 -13.17
N LEU A 78 7.38 -0.49 -14.31
CA LEU A 78 7.11 0.76 -15.01
C LEU A 78 5.61 0.88 -15.31
N GLY A 79 5.06 2.07 -15.09
CA GLY A 79 3.66 2.39 -15.32
C GLY A 79 2.75 2.05 -14.14
N ALA A 80 1.63 2.75 -14.02
CA ALA A 80 0.73 2.56 -12.89
C ALA A 80 0.04 1.19 -12.89
N ASP A 81 -0.26 0.64 -14.07
CA ASP A 81 -1.24 -0.44 -14.22
C ASP A 81 -0.65 -1.85 -14.25
N TYR A 82 0.66 -2.02 -14.09
CA TYR A 82 1.23 -3.36 -13.91
C TYR A 82 0.80 -4.00 -12.58
N SER A 83 0.30 -3.22 -11.62
CA SER A 83 -0.26 -3.71 -10.35
C SER A 83 -1.32 -2.76 -9.81
N SER A 84 -2.09 -3.19 -8.80
CA SER A 84 -3.21 -2.40 -8.29
C SER A 84 -2.82 -1.05 -7.69
N LYS A 85 -1.61 -0.95 -7.14
CA LYS A 85 -1.13 0.21 -6.38
C LYS A 85 -2.01 0.55 -5.16
N PHE A 86 -2.78 -0.40 -4.63
CA PHE A 86 -3.70 -0.17 -3.50
C PHE A 86 -3.00 0.03 -2.14
N ALA A 87 -1.71 -0.32 -2.03
CA ALA A 87 -1.00 -0.42 -0.76
C ALA A 87 -1.07 0.86 0.11
N PRO A 88 -0.87 2.09 -0.42
CA PRO A 88 -0.93 3.30 0.40
C PRO A 88 -2.30 3.51 1.06
N TRP A 89 -3.39 3.30 0.32
CA TRP A 89 -4.75 3.44 0.84
C TRP A 89 -5.14 2.29 1.78
N LEU A 90 -4.66 1.07 1.53
CA LEU A 90 -4.85 -0.08 2.44
C LEU A 90 -4.10 0.12 3.77
N ALA A 91 -2.93 0.76 3.75
CA ALA A 91 -2.14 1.05 4.95
C ALA A 91 -2.81 2.08 5.85
N HIS A 92 -3.47 3.09 5.27
CA HIS A 92 -4.18 4.15 6.00
C HIS A 92 -5.65 3.85 6.28
N GLY A 93 -6.15 2.67 5.87
CA GLY A 93 -7.56 2.31 6.07
C GLY A 93 -8.55 3.06 5.17
N CYS A 94 -8.06 3.82 4.19
CA CYS A 94 -8.89 4.45 3.15
C CYS A 94 -9.50 3.42 2.18
N LEU A 95 -8.98 2.20 2.18
CA LEU A 95 -9.52 1.06 1.45
C LEU A 95 -9.56 -0.18 2.34
N SER A 96 -10.65 -0.93 2.30
CA SER A 96 -10.76 -2.21 3.02
C SER A 96 -10.35 -3.39 2.14
N PRO A 97 -9.57 -4.36 2.65
CA PRO A 97 -9.34 -5.63 1.94
C PRO A 97 -10.64 -6.37 1.59
N ARG A 98 -11.67 -6.26 2.44
CA ARG A 98 -12.98 -6.87 2.18
C ARG A 98 -13.71 -6.20 1.02
N GLN A 99 -13.57 -4.87 0.86
CA GLN A 99 -14.09 -4.15 -0.31
C GLN A 99 -13.40 -4.63 -1.57
N VAL A 100 -12.07 -4.70 -1.57
CA VAL A 100 -11.30 -5.17 -2.72
C VAL A 100 -11.71 -6.59 -3.11
N ALA A 101 -11.81 -7.52 -2.15
CA ALA A 101 -12.24 -8.89 -2.43
C ALA A 101 -13.68 -8.98 -2.96
N ALA A 102 -14.60 -8.18 -2.42
CA ALA A 102 -15.98 -8.13 -2.90
C ALA A 102 -16.07 -7.56 -4.33
N GLU A 103 -15.29 -6.51 -4.63
CA GLU A 103 -15.23 -5.94 -5.98
C GLU A 103 -14.56 -6.88 -6.98
N CYS A 104 -13.53 -7.65 -6.58
CA CYS A 104 -13.00 -8.73 -7.41
C CYS A 104 -14.06 -9.79 -7.72
N ALA A 105 -14.88 -10.21 -6.74
CA ALA A 105 -15.95 -11.16 -6.98
C ALA A 105 -17.05 -10.59 -7.90
N ALA A 106 -17.37 -9.30 -7.77
CA ALA A 106 -18.29 -8.61 -8.67
C ALA A 106 -17.74 -8.52 -10.10
N TYR A 107 -16.44 -8.25 -10.22
CA TYR A 107 -15.71 -8.26 -11.50
C TYR A 107 -15.76 -9.64 -12.15
N GLU A 108 -15.46 -10.71 -11.40
CA GLU A 108 -15.55 -12.09 -11.89
C GLU A 108 -16.93 -12.45 -12.43
N GLY A 109 -18.00 -11.95 -11.79
CA GLY A 109 -19.38 -12.19 -12.22
C GLY A 109 -19.82 -11.41 -13.47
N LYS A 110 -19.11 -10.34 -13.83
CA LYS A 110 -19.47 -9.46 -14.96
C LYS A 110 -18.49 -9.51 -16.13
N ARG A 111 -17.24 -9.92 -15.88
CA ARG A 111 -16.18 -9.96 -16.88
C ARG A 111 -15.57 -11.35 -16.94
N VAL A 112 -14.40 -11.53 -16.34
CA VAL A 112 -13.64 -12.77 -16.42
C VAL A 112 -13.27 -13.25 -15.02
N LYS A 113 -13.33 -14.56 -14.82
CA LYS A 113 -12.76 -15.24 -13.68
C LYS A 113 -11.56 -16.05 -14.13
N ASN A 114 -10.37 -15.73 -13.62
CA ASN A 114 -9.14 -16.39 -14.03
C ASN A 114 -8.09 -16.38 -12.91
N LYS A 115 -6.85 -16.74 -13.24
CA LYS A 115 -5.73 -16.75 -12.30
C LYS A 115 -5.45 -15.37 -11.73
N SER A 116 -5.59 -14.31 -12.53
CA SER A 116 -5.32 -12.92 -12.14
C SER A 116 -6.31 -12.40 -11.11
N THR A 117 -7.61 -12.67 -11.29
CA THR A 117 -8.65 -12.27 -10.31
C THR A 117 -8.46 -12.97 -8.97
N TYR A 118 -8.14 -14.27 -9.00
CA TYR A 118 -7.75 -15.01 -7.79
C TYR A 118 -6.49 -14.44 -7.14
N TRP A 119 -5.46 -14.13 -7.94
CA TRP A 119 -4.17 -13.70 -7.40
C TRP A 119 -4.24 -12.36 -6.69
N MET A 120 -5.14 -11.46 -7.10
CA MET A 120 -5.39 -10.21 -6.36
C MET A 120 -5.81 -10.49 -4.92
N VAL A 121 -6.75 -11.42 -4.72
CA VAL A 121 -7.22 -11.81 -3.38
C VAL A 121 -6.11 -12.55 -2.62
N PHE A 122 -5.34 -13.40 -3.30
CA PHE A 122 -4.20 -14.09 -2.70
C PHE A 122 -3.16 -13.13 -2.11
N GLU A 123 -2.86 -12.02 -2.76
CA GLU A 123 -1.92 -11.01 -2.23
C GLU A 123 -2.47 -10.24 -1.03
N LEU A 124 -3.79 -10.11 -0.90
CA LEU A 124 -4.41 -9.61 0.33
C LEU A 124 -4.20 -10.57 1.51
N ILE A 125 -4.06 -11.88 1.25
CA ILE A 125 -3.75 -12.86 2.28
C ILE A 125 -2.31 -12.67 2.78
N TRP A 126 -1.36 -12.29 1.92
CA TRP A 126 0.00 -11.91 2.37
C TRP A 126 -0.02 -10.74 3.36
N ARG A 127 -0.84 -9.71 3.09
CA ARG A 127 -1.06 -8.61 4.03
C ARG A 127 -1.55 -9.13 5.39
N ASP A 128 -2.58 -9.98 5.40
CA ASP A 128 -3.16 -10.50 6.64
C ASP A 128 -2.21 -11.45 7.38
N TYR A 129 -1.45 -12.25 6.64
CA TYR A 129 -0.38 -13.09 7.18
C TYR A 129 0.62 -12.24 7.96
N TYR A 130 1.12 -11.14 7.39
CA TYR A 130 2.09 -10.29 8.11
C TYR A 130 1.49 -9.58 9.32
N ARG A 131 0.19 -9.28 9.33
CA ARG A 131 -0.48 -8.77 10.55
C ARG A 131 -0.43 -9.81 11.67
N VAL A 132 -0.77 -11.06 11.36
CA VAL A 132 -0.73 -12.16 12.33
C VAL A 132 0.71 -12.50 12.72
N TYR A 133 1.65 -12.47 11.77
CA TYR A 133 3.07 -12.73 12.00
C TYR A 133 3.67 -11.72 12.98
N CYS A 134 3.41 -10.42 12.78
CA CYS A 134 3.86 -9.38 13.69
C CYS A 134 3.19 -9.50 15.06
N ALA A 135 1.91 -9.85 15.13
CA ALA A 135 1.23 -10.08 16.41
C ALA A 135 1.84 -11.27 17.17
N LYS A 136 2.18 -12.37 16.47
CA LYS A 136 2.78 -13.57 17.05
C LYS A 136 4.20 -13.32 17.57
N HIS A 137 5.02 -12.61 16.80
CA HIS A 137 6.45 -12.46 17.08
C HIS A 137 6.80 -11.16 17.83
N GLY A 138 5.87 -10.21 17.91
CA GLY A 138 6.05 -8.93 18.60
C GLY A 138 7.33 -8.23 18.18
N ARG A 139 8.07 -7.68 19.15
CA ARG A 139 9.32 -6.94 18.89
C ARG A 139 10.42 -7.74 18.20
N ALA A 140 10.34 -9.08 18.17
CA ALA A 140 11.38 -9.90 17.54
C ALA A 140 11.51 -9.64 16.04
N VAL A 141 10.45 -9.15 15.38
CA VAL A 141 10.50 -8.78 13.95
C VAL A 141 11.46 -7.62 13.64
N PHE A 142 11.80 -6.81 14.66
CA PHE A 142 12.71 -5.66 14.54
C PHE A 142 14.10 -5.92 15.11
N LYS A 143 14.35 -7.11 15.67
CA LYS A 143 15.67 -7.49 16.16
C LYS A 143 16.55 -7.94 14.99
N GLU A 144 17.85 -7.73 15.11
CA GLU A 144 18.86 -8.10 14.10
C GLU A 144 18.77 -9.57 13.65
N GLY A 145 18.55 -10.50 14.59
CA GLY A 145 18.36 -11.92 14.29
C GLY A 145 16.93 -12.32 13.92
N GLY A 146 16.02 -11.36 13.84
CA GLY A 146 14.60 -11.58 13.56
C GLY A 146 13.91 -12.56 14.51
N PRO A 147 12.74 -13.10 14.12
CA PRO A 147 12.00 -14.06 14.92
C PRO A 147 12.65 -15.43 15.14
N VAL A 148 13.65 -15.78 14.32
CA VAL A 148 14.41 -17.05 14.45
C VAL A 148 15.69 -16.89 15.28
N ALA A 149 15.97 -15.68 15.78
CA ALA A 149 17.17 -15.36 16.55
C ALA A 149 18.47 -15.79 15.85
N SER A 150 18.57 -15.56 14.53
CA SER A 150 19.79 -15.86 13.79
C SER A 150 20.95 -14.95 14.22
N HIS A 151 22.14 -15.51 14.26
CA HIS A 151 23.37 -14.74 14.46
C HIS A 151 24.03 -14.52 13.11
N GLN A 152 23.96 -13.29 12.60
CA GLN A 152 24.58 -12.88 11.34
C GLN A 152 25.46 -11.67 11.62
N SER A 153 26.73 -11.71 11.18
CA SER A 153 27.60 -10.54 11.25
C SER A 153 27.30 -9.60 10.08
N TRP A 154 26.71 -8.44 10.37
CA TRP A 154 26.44 -7.40 9.37
C TRP A 154 27.63 -6.44 9.24
N ARG A 155 27.93 -6.04 8.00
CA ARG A 155 28.91 -4.96 7.74
C ARG A 155 28.22 -3.61 7.89
N THR A 156 28.78 -2.73 8.72
CA THR A 156 28.32 -1.34 8.83
C THR A 156 29.25 -0.44 8.01
N ASP A 157 28.71 0.18 6.95
CA ASP A 157 29.43 1.13 6.09
C ASP A 157 28.49 2.30 5.77
N PRO A 158 28.67 3.46 6.46
CA PRO A 158 27.80 4.61 6.26
C PRO A 158 27.85 5.19 4.84
N GLN A 159 29.01 5.13 4.18
CA GLN A 159 29.15 5.65 2.81
C GLN A 159 28.39 4.77 1.82
N LEU A 160 28.51 3.45 1.97
CA LEU A 160 27.75 2.51 1.16
C LEU A 160 26.25 2.64 1.39
N LEU A 161 25.82 2.81 2.64
CA LEU A 161 24.41 3.04 2.97
C LEU A 161 23.88 4.33 2.32
N GLN A 162 24.66 5.41 2.35
CA GLN A 162 24.27 6.67 1.72
C GLN A 162 24.12 6.53 0.21
N ARG A 163 25.08 5.87 -0.45
CA ARG A 163 25.00 5.58 -1.89
C ARG A 163 23.81 4.70 -2.26
N TRP A 164 23.43 3.74 -1.40
CA TRP A 164 22.21 2.96 -1.59
C TRP A 164 20.95 3.83 -1.49
N LYS A 165 20.85 4.69 -0.46
CA LYS A 165 19.71 5.62 -0.30
C LYS A 165 19.56 6.57 -1.49
N GLU A 166 20.66 7.06 -2.04
CA GLU A 166 20.67 8.00 -3.17
C GLU A 166 20.52 7.31 -4.55
N GLY A 167 20.59 5.98 -4.60
CA GLY A 167 20.61 5.23 -5.86
C GLY A 167 21.85 5.56 -6.71
N THR A 168 23.03 5.53 -6.10
CA THR A 168 24.34 5.79 -6.75
C THR A 168 25.34 4.65 -6.50
N LEU A 169 24.85 3.42 -6.33
CA LEU A 169 25.69 2.23 -6.14
C LEU A 169 26.43 1.81 -7.41
N GLY A 170 25.93 2.20 -8.58
CA GLY A 170 26.41 1.73 -9.88
C GLY A 170 25.75 0.42 -10.32
N VAL A 171 24.66 0.01 -9.66
CA VAL A 171 23.85 -1.16 -10.02
C VAL A 171 22.51 -0.65 -10.57
N PRO A 172 22.33 -0.63 -11.91
CA PRO A 172 21.24 0.12 -12.54
C PRO A 172 19.84 -0.20 -12.00
N LEU A 173 19.53 -1.47 -11.74
CA LEU A 173 18.24 -1.89 -11.22
C LEU A 173 17.98 -1.37 -9.81
N VAL A 174 18.98 -1.46 -8.92
CA VAL A 174 18.88 -0.98 -7.54
C VAL A 174 18.78 0.54 -7.53
N ASP A 175 19.66 1.20 -8.29
CA ASP A 175 19.72 2.64 -8.36
C ASP A 175 18.41 3.25 -8.88
N ALA A 176 17.78 2.65 -9.89
CA ALA A 176 16.49 3.12 -10.41
C ALA A 176 15.37 3.03 -9.36
N ASN A 177 15.26 1.89 -8.64
CA ASN A 177 14.22 1.70 -7.63
C ASN A 177 14.42 2.63 -6.42
N MET A 178 15.67 2.88 -6.02
CA MET A 178 15.95 3.80 -4.91
C MET A 178 15.62 5.25 -5.29
N ARG A 179 15.81 5.64 -6.55
CA ARG A 179 15.41 6.97 -7.05
C ARG A 179 13.89 7.14 -7.15
N GLU A 180 13.16 6.08 -7.49
CA GLU A 180 11.68 6.07 -7.47
C GLU A 180 11.12 6.17 -6.04
N LEU A 181 11.81 5.58 -5.06
CA LEU A 181 11.38 5.56 -3.65
C LEU A 181 11.58 6.90 -2.91
N ALA A 182 12.61 7.66 -3.29
CA ALA A 182 13.19 8.76 -2.51
C ALA A 182 12.33 10.01 -2.36
#